data_AF-A0A9D0N2I7-F1
#
_entry.id   AF-A0A9D0N2I7-F1
#
_cell.length_a   1.000
_cell.length_b   1.000
_cell.length_c   1.000
_cell.angle_alpha   90.00
_cell.angle_beta   90.00
_cell.angle_gamma   90.00
#
_symmetry.space_group_name_H-M   'P 1'
#
loop_
_entity.id
_entity.type
_entity.pdbx_description
1 polymer ?
#
loop_
_entity_poly.entity_id
_entity_poly.type
_entity_poly.pdbx_seq_one_letter_code
_entity_poly.pdbx_strand_id
1 'polypeptide(L)'
;MMRNEEKLVEAHVMKYESRLKHIDELIERSDKAKKLAVEHQTELSELKREREQLASNLEEIGKLSAQEWAKKGGPMVMWDIVAERLERLVEHLE
;
A
#
# COMPACT_ATOMS: atom_id res chain seq x y z
N MET A 1 -17.70 -21.97 14.14
CA MET A 1 -17.88 -21.51 12.74
C MET A 1 -17.48 -20.05 12.67
N MET A 2 -16.57 -19.70 11.77
CA MET A 2 -16.17 -18.31 11.51
C MET A 2 -17.30 -17.62 10.73
N ARG A 3 -17.68 -16.38 11.10
CA ARG A 3 -18.80 -15.65 10.47
C ARG A 3 -18.40 -15.15 9.08
N ASN A 4 -19.35 -15.04 8.14
CA ASN A 4 -19.07 -14.60 6.77
C ASN A 4 -18.39 -13.22 6.69
N GLU A 5 -18.69 -12.34 7.64
CA GLU A 5 -18.08 -11.01 7.76
C GLU A 5 -16.59 -11.08 8.15
N GLU A 6 -16.21 -12.01 9.01
CA GLU A 6 -14.81 -12.22 9.43
C GLU A 6 -13.96 -12.72 8.25
N LYS A 7 -14.53 -13.62 7.42
CA LYS A 7 -13.86 -14.10 6.19
C LYS A 7 -13.67 -12.99 5.15
N LEU A 8 -14.64 -12.07 5.05
CA LEU A 8 -14.54 -10.94 4.13
C LEU A 8 -13.41 -9.98 4.55
N VAL A 9 -13.31 -9.70 5.85
CA VAL A 9 -12.22 -8.89 6.42
C VAL A 9 -10.87 -9.55 6.18
N GLU A 10 -10.75 -10.84 6.44
CA GLU A 10 -9.53 -11.61 6.20
C GLU A 10 -9.11 -11.54 4.71
N ALA A 11 -10.04 -11.73 3.78
CA ALA A 11 -9.78 -11.60 2.35
C ALA A 11 -9.31 -10.19 1.95
N HIS A 12 -9.86 -9.14 2.57
CA HIS A 12 -9.41 -7.76 2.35
C HIS A 12 -8.02 -7.50 2.92
N VAL A 13 -7.73 -7.98 4.13
CA VAL A 13 -6.40 -7.87 4.75
C VAL A 13 -5.36 -8.54 3.85
N MET A 14 -5.60 -9.78 3.41
CA MET A 14 -4.71 -10.49 2.49
C MET A 14 -4.49 -9.73 1.17
N LYS A 15 -5.55 -9.11 0.62
CA LYS A 15 -5.43 -8.29 -0.59
C LYS A 15 -4.54 -7.06 -0.35
N TYR A 16 -4.65 -6.40 0.79
CA TYR A 16 -3.83 -5.24 1.12
C TYR A 16 -2.38 -5.61 1.41
N GLU A 17 -2.13 -6.75 2.06
CA GLU A 17 -0.78 -7.28 2.23
C GLU A 17 -0.11 -7.54 0.87
N SER A 18 -0.85 -8.10 -0.09
CA SER A 18 -0.35 -8.30 -1.45
C SER A 18 -0.04 -6.97 -2.16
N ARG A 19 -0.88 -5.94 -1.96
CA ARG A 19 -0.64 -4.61 -2.54
C ARG A 19 0.57 -3.93 -1.91
N LEU A 20 0.77 -4.08 -0.60
CA LEU A 20 1.94 -3.53 0.09
C LEU A 20 3.23 -4.16 -0.43
N LYS A 21 3.22 -5.48 -0.67
CA LYS A 21 4.37 -6.18 -1.28
C LYS A 21 4.68 -5.67 -2.68
N HIS A 22 3.66 -5.44 -3.51
CA HIS A 22 3.86 -4.85 -4.84
C HIS A 22 4.47 -3.45 -4.76
N ILE A 23 4.00 -2.62 -3.84
CA ILE A 23 4.58 -1.29 -3.55
C ILE A 23 6.05 -1.42 -3.14
N ASP A 24 6.40 -2.40 -2.29
CA ASP A 24 7.79 -2.65 -1.87
C ASP A 24 8.69 -3.02 -3.06
N GLU A 25 8.21 -3.86 -3.98
CA GLU A 25 8.92 -4.25 -5.19
C GLU A 25 9.18 -3.05 -6.12
N LEU A 26 8.19 -2.15 -6.28
CA LEU A 26 8.34 -0.93 -7.08
C LEU A 26 9.34 0.05 -6.47
N ILE A 27 9.32 0.20 -5.14
CA ILE A 27 10.31 1.02 -4.42
C ILE A 27 11.71 0.46 -4.62
N GLU A 28 11.90 -0.86 -4.50
CA GLU A 28 13.20 -1.49 -4.69
C GLU A 28 13.72 -1.32 -6.12
N ARG A 29 12.86 -1.45 -7.13
CA ARG A 29 13.20 -1.18 -8.53
C ARG A 29 13.61 0.29 -8.74
N SER A 30 12.84 1.21 -8.16
CA SER A 30 13.14 2.64 -8.21
C SER A 30 14.48 2.94 -7.56
N ASP A 31 14.77 2.44 -6.37
CA ASP A 31 16.04 2.64 -5.66
C ASP A 31 17.26 2.09 -6.44
N LYS A 32 17.07 1.05 -7.26
CA LYS A 32 18.12 0.47 -8.11
C LYS A 32 18.37 1.27 -9.38
N ALA A 33 17.47 2.17 -9.78
CA ALA A 33 17.64 3.00 -10.96
C ALA A 33 18.79 4.00 -10.73
N LYS A 34 19.88 3.87 -11.50
CA LYS A 34 21.14 4.60 -11.29
C LYS A 34 21.08 6.12 -11.57
N LYS A 35 19.92 6.66 -11.97
CA LYS A 35 19.74 8.07 -12.36
C LYS A 35 18.35 8.61 -11.94
N LEU A 36 18.07 8.70 -10.64
CA LEU A 36 16.96 9.55 -10.22
C LEU A 36 17.40 11.02 -10.26
N ALA A 37 16.75 11.81 -11.11
CA ALA A 37 16.75 13.26 -10.97
C ALA A 37 16.28 13.65 -9.56
N VAL A 38 16.71 14.81 -9.06
CA VAL A 38 16.40 15.27 -7.69
C VAL A 38 14.89 15.32 -7.41
N GLU A 39 14.10 15.66 -8.44
CA GLU A 39 12.63 15.64 -8.40
C GLU A 39 12.07 14.23 -8.12
N HIS A 40 12.60 13.20 -8.78
CA HIS A 40 12.19 11.82 -8.58
C HIS A 40 12.69 11.24 -7.23
N GLN A 41 13.80 11.74 -6.69
CA GLN A 41 14.27 11.35 -5.34
C GLN A 41 13.34 11.87 -4.24
N THR A 42 12.81 13.08 -4.43
CA THR A 42 11.84 13.68 -3.50
C THR A 42 10.52 12.93 -3.58
N GLU A 43 10.03 12.66 -4.79
CA GLU A 43 8.82 11.87 -5.02
C GLU A 43 8.94 10.45 -4.44
N LEU A 44 10.08 9.77 -4.64
CA LEU A 44 10.33 8.45 -4.05
C LEU A 44 10.34 8.48 -2.51
N SER A 45 10.90 9.54 -1.91
CA SER A 45 10.92 9.71 -0.46
C SER A 45 9.51 9.92 0.12
N GLU A 46 8.67 10.69 -0.57
CA GLU A 46 7.26 10.86 -0.22
C GLU A 46 6.49 9.54 -0.34
N LEU A 47 6.68 8.80 -1.43
CA LEU A 47 6.04 7.50 -1.66
C LEU A 47 6.45 6.46 -0.62
N LYS A 48 7.71 6.46 -0.17
CA LYS A 48 8.18 5.62 0.96
C LYS A 48 7.45 5.96 2.26
N ARG A 49 7.24 7.24 2.55
CA ARG A 49 6.49 7.68 3.74
C ARG A 49 5.00 7.30 3.63
N GLU A 50 4.40 7.46 2.45
CA GLU A 50 3.02 7.03 2.21
C GLU A 50 2.88 5.51 2.38
N ARG A 51 3.85 4.72 1.89
CA ARG A 51 3.93 3.27 2.12
C ARG A 51 3.97 2.93 3.61
N GLU A 52 4.80 3.62 4.41
CA GLU A 52 4.87 3.39 5.85
C GLU A 52 3.52 3.66 6.54
N GLN A 53 2.83 4.74 6.14
CA GLN A 53 1.50 5.04 6.65
C GLN A 53 0.50 3.96 6.26
N LEU A 54 0.55 3.45 5.03
CA LEU A 54 -0.29 2.34 4.58
C LEU A 54 -0.02 1.05 5.39
N ALA A 55 1.24 0.74 5.67
CA ALA A 55 1.62 -0.41 6.50
C ALA A 55 1.07 -0.29 7.93
N SER A 56 1.20 0.88 8.56
CA SER A 56 0.63 1.15 9.89
C SER A 56 -0.89 1.02 9.89
N ASN A 57 -1.56 1.57 8.86
CA ASN A 57 -3.01 1.46 8.72
C ASN A 57 -3.44 0.00 8.55
N LEU A 58 -2.70 -0.81 7.80
CA LEU A 58 -2.99 -2.24 7.64
C LEU A 58 -2.86 -3.00 8.96
N GLU A 59 -1.83 -2.71 9.75
CA GLU A 59 -1.64 -3.32 11.07
C GLU A 59 -2.78 -2.96 12.03
N GLU A 60 -3.24 -1.71 12.02
CA GLU A 60 -4.40 -1.28 12.80
C GLU A 60 -5.69 -1.96 12.35
N ILE A 61 -5.92 -2.03 11.03
CA ILE A 61 -7.09 -2.66 10.42
C ILE A 61 -7.15 -4.16 10.72
N GLY A 62 -5.99 -4.85 10.69
CA GLY A 62 -5.90 -6.28 11.01
C GLY A 62 -6.24 -6.62 12.46
N LYS A 63 -6.24 -5.63 13.37
CA LYS A 63 -6.61 -5.78 14.79
C LYS A 63 -8.09 -5.50 15.06
N LEU A 64 -8.84 -4.97 14.08
CA LEU A 64 -10.25 -4.60 14.25
C LEU A 64 -11.17 -5.83 14.12
N SER A 65 -12.27 -5.83 14.87
CA SER A 65 -13.37 -6.76 14.60
C SER A 65 -14.07 -6.41 13.28
N ALA A 66 -14.80 -7.36 12.69
CA ALA A 66 -15.49 -7.12 11.43
C ALA A 66 -16.51 -5.96 11.48
N GLN A 67 -17.14 -5.75 12.63
CA GLN A 67 -18.05 -4.62 12.87
C GLN A 67 -17.32 -3.27 12.91
N GLU A 68 -16.11 -3.23 13.47
CA GLU A 68 -15.28 -2.02 13.52
C GLU A 68 -14.65 -1.73 12.17
N TRP A 69 -14.26 -2.79 11.45
CA TRP A 69 -13.79 -2.72 10.08
C TRP A 69 -14.83 -2.09 9.16
N ALA A 70 -16.10 -2.52 9.22
CA ALA A 70 -17.17 -1.93 8.43
C ALA A 70 -17.39 -0.43 8.68
N LYS A 71 -17.05 0.06 9.88
CA LYS A 71 -17.16 1.48 10.26
C LYS A 71 -15.94 2.32 9.89
N LYS A 72 -14.75 1.72 9.83
CA LYS A 72 -13.47 2.42 9.65
C LYS A 72 -12.77 2.15 8.31
N GLY A 73 -12.85 0.92 7.80
CA GLY A 73 -12.06 0.38 6.68
C GLY A 73 -12.54 0.78 5.28
N GLY A 74 -13.42 1.78 5.17
CA GLY A 74 -14.01 2.24 3.91
C GLY A 74 -13.09 2.95 2.90
N PRO A 75 -11.96 3.61 3.24
CA PRO A 75 -11.19 4.33 2.24
C PRO A 75 -10.13 3.44 1.58
N MET A 76 -10.59 2.57 0.67
CA MET A 76 -9.77 1.72 -0.24
C MET A 76 -8.93 2.51 -1.25
N VAL A 77 -9.21 3.80 -1.44
CA VAL A 77 -8.69 4.63 -2.54
C VAL A 77 -7.20 4.96 -2.41
N MET A 78 -6.67 5.14 -1.20
CA MET A 78 -5.28 5.55 -1.01
C MET A 78 -4.26 4.49 -1.46
N TRP A 79 -4.61 3.21 -1.33
CA TRP A 79 -3.74 2.10 -1.73
C TRP A 79 -3.54 2.04 -3.24
N ASP A 80 -4.61 2.26 -4.01
CA ASP A 80 -4.56 2.22 -5.47
C ASP A 80 -3.81 3.45 -6.03
N ILE A 81 -3.95 4.62 -5.40
CA ILE A 81 -3.22 5.84 -5.78
C ILE A 81 -1.70 5.70 -5.56
N VAL A 82 -1.27 5.15 -4.42
CA VAL A 82 0.17 4.99 -4.13
C VAL A 82 0.81 3.98 -5.09
N ALA A 83 0.12 2.88 -5.38
CA ALA A 83 0.58 1.90 -6.37
C ALA A 83 0.71 2.53 -7.77
N GLU A 84 -0.31 3.25 -8.25
CA GLU A 84 -0.29 3.89 -9.57
C GLU A 84 0.84 4.94 -9.69
N ARG A 85 1.09 5.73 -8.64
CA ARG A 85 2.19 6.71 -8.62
C ARG A 85 3.55 6.02 -8.69
N LEU A 86 3.74 4.92 -7.97
CA LEU A 86 4.98 4.13 -8.01
C LEU A 86 5.18 3.42 -9.36
N GLU A 87 4.12 2.89 -9.97
CA GLU A 87 4.18 2.29 -11.30
C GLU A 87 4.65 3.31 -12.33
N ARG A 88 4.04 4.51 -12.32
CA ARG A 88 4.48 5.61 -13.20
C ARG A 88 5.92 6.00 -12.93
N LEU A 89 6.33 6.12 -11.67
CA LEU A 89 7.71 6.47 -11.35
C LEU A 89 8.69 5.43 -11.91
N VAL A 90 8.41 4.14 -11.72
CA VAL A 90 9.23 3.06 -12.28
C VAL A 90 9.27 3.12 -13.81
N GLU A 91 8.15 3.33 -14.49
CA GLU A 91 8.09 3.48 -15.95
C GLU A 91 8.95 4.64 -16.48
N HIS A 92 9.09 5.73 -15.72
CA HIS A 92 9.95 6.86 -16.11
C HIS A 92 11.45 6.60 -15.83
N LEU A 93 11.76 5.64 -14.96
CA LEU A 93 13.13 5.33 -14.53
C LEU A 93 13.78 4.18 -15.31
N GLU A 94 13.00 3.37 -16.04
CA GLU A 94 13.43 2.27 -16.91
C GLU A 94 13.64 2.71 -18.38
#